data_AF-B8BU96-F1
#
_entry.id   AF-B8BU96-F1
#
_cell.length_a   1.000
_cell.length_b   1.000
_cell.length_c   1.000
_cell.angle_alpha   90.00
_cell.angle_beta   90.00
_cell.angle_gamma   90.00
#
_symmetry.space_group_name_H-M   'P 1'
#
loop_
_entity.id
_entity.type
_entity.pdbx_description
1 polymer ?
#
loop_
_entity_poly.entity_id
_entity_poly.type
_entity_poly.pdbx_seq_one_letter_code
_entity_poly.pdbx_strand_id
1 'polypeptide(L)'
;MFKNLLIALIAAICMAQTLAFAPSTPRAIVTQQRSTIATPTSLNVFGKKKTQAQKEEEEALAAKYWQGEWVCKDCGYIYNRAECAGMYFEEQGAGFRCPQCSGPRRRYAKKVGDRVGTTLDGGDAPILLFSFGGLIATIVFGVWAVQNL
;
A
#
# COMPACT_ATOMS: atom_id res chain seq x y z
N MET A 1 15.89 -44.56 -20.46
CA MET A 1 15.38 -43.60 -21.46
C MET A 1 14.15 -42.82 -20.98
N PHE A 2 13.09 -43.49 -20.50
CA PHE A 2 11.88 -42.83 -19.98
C PHE A 2 12.11 -41.84 -18.82
N LYS A 3 13.06 -42.13 -17.92
CA LYS A 3 13.41 -41.27 -16.77
C LYS A 3 13.96 -39.89 -17.21
N ASN A 4 14.78 -39.87 -18.26
CA ASN A 4 15.34 -38.63 -18.81
C ASN A 4 14.32 -37.85 -19.65
N LEU A 5 13.40 -38.56 -20.31
CA LEU A 5 12.29 -37.96 -21.06
C LEU A 5 11.27 -37.28 -20.12
N LEU A 6 10.97 -37.91 -18.98
CA LEU A 6 10.06 -37.35 -17.97
C LEU A 6 10.65 -36.08 -17.32
N ILE A 7 11.95 -36.10 -17.00
CA ILE A 7 12.67 -34.93 -16.45
C ILE A 7 12.71 -33.79 -17.48
N ALA A 8 12.95 -34.11 -18.76
CA ALA A 8 12.95 -33.12 -19.84
C ALA A 8 11.55 -32.50 -20.05
N LEU A 9 10.48 -33.28 -19.95
CA LEU A 9 9.11 -32.79 -20.08
C LEU A 9 8.70 -31.87 -18.92
N ILE A 10 9.07 -32.21 -17.68
CA ILE A 10 8.78 -31.36 -16.51
C ILE A 10 9.56 -30.03 -16.62
N ALA A 11 10.84 -30.08 -17.03
CA ALA A 11 11.64 -28.87 -17.24
C ALA A 11 11.07 -27.97 -18.37
N ALA A 12 10.54 -28.56 -19.44
CA ALA A 12 9.93 -27.81 -20.53
C ALA A 12 8.62 -27.11 -20.12
N ILE A 13 7.80 -27.74 -19.27
CA ILE A 13 6.54 -27.17 -18.79
C ILE A 13 6.79 -25.99 -17.84
N CYS A 14 7.85 -26.04 -17.02
CA CYS A 14 8.21 -24.96 -16.11
C CYS A 14 8.74 -23.69 -16.81
N MET A 15 9.32 -23.81 -18.03
CA MET A 15 9.81 -22.63 -18.77
C MET A 15 8.71 -21.90 -19.56
N ALA A 16 7.54 -22.50 -19.77
CA ALA A 16 6.47 -21.92 -20.58
C ALA A 16 5.60 -20.87 -19.84
N GLN A 17 5.76 -20.68 -18.53
CA GLN A 17 4.88 -19.80 -17.74
C GLN A 17 5.36 -18.35 -17.59
N THR A 18 6.47 -17.95 -18.21
CA THR A 18 7.07 -16.62 -18.04
C THR A 18 6.59 -15.54 -19.02
N LEU A 19 5.65 -15.84 -19.93
CA LEU A 19 5.24 -14.90 -20.99
C LEU A 19 3.87 -14.20 -20.79
N ALA A 20 3.17 -14.41 -19.68
CA ALA A 20 1.78 -13.94 -19.55
C ALA A 20 1.59 -12.61 -18.79
N PHE A 21 2.64 -11.96 -18.27
CA PHE A 21 2.49 -10.71 -17.51
C PHE A 21 3.14 -9.53 -18.23
N ALA A 22 2.45 -9.01 -19.25
CA ALA A 22 2.75 -7.69 -19.81
C ALA A 22 1.97 -6.61 -19.01
N PRO A 23 2.64 -5.62 -18.39
CA PRO A 23 1.94 -4.50 -17.77
C PRO A 23 1.36 -3.57 -18.84
N SER A 24 0.05 -3.32 -18.76
CA SER A 24 -0.67 -2.35 -19.58
C SER A 24 -0.18 -0.92 -19.28
N THR A 25 0.20 -0.20 -20.33
CA THR A 25 0.52 1.24 -20.31
C THR A 25 -0.71 2.07 -19.91
N PRO A 26 -0.63 2.97 -18.91
CA PRO A 26 -1.70 3.92 -18.67
C PRO A 26 -1.67 5.05 -19.70
N ARG A 27 -2.87 5.35 -20.20
CA ARG A 27 -3.22 6.44 -21.11
C ARG A 27 -3.10 7.78 -20.36
N ALA A 28 -2.43 8.74 -20.98
CA ALA A 28 -2.35 10.12 -20.51
C ALA A 28 -3.71 10.86 -20.62
N ILE A 29 -3.77 12.03 -19.95
CA ILE A 29 -4.80 13.09 -19.96
C ILE A 29 -5.86 12.87 -18.85
N VAL A 30 -6.01 13.75 -17.85
CA VAL A 30 -6.51 15.14 -17.93
C VAL A 30 -5.80 16.05 -16.91
N THR A 31 -5.26 17.17 -17.40
CA THR A 31 -4.84 18.32 -16.59
C THR A 31 -6.07 19.00 -16.00
N GLN A 32 -6.32 18.85 -14.71
CA GLN A 32 -7.33 19.68 -14.03
C GLN A 32 -6.72 21.03 -13.64
N GLN A 33 -7.27 22.05 -14.28
CA GLN A 33 -7.01 23.47 -14.08
C GLN A 33 -7.23 23.84 -12.60
N ARG A 34 -6.18 24.30 -11.93
CA ARG A 34 -6.28 24.93 -10.61
C ARG A 34 -6.96 26.29 -10.79
N SER A 35 -8.24 26.37 -10.47
CA SER A 35 -8.96 27.65 -10.34
C SER A 35 -8.38 28.43 -9.16
N THR A 36 -7.53 29.40 -9.45
CA THR A 36 -7.12 30.43 -8.49
C THR A 36 -8.30 31.37 -8.24
N ILE A 37 -9.15 31.03 -7.27
CA ILE A 37 -10.05 32.01 -6.66
C ILE A 37 -9.23 32.73 -5.61
N ALA A 38 -8.76 33.92 -5.97
CA ALA A 38 -8.18 34.88 -5.05
C ALA A 38 -9.30 35.56 -4.27
N THR A 39 -9.41 35.27 -2.98
CA THR A 39 -10.21 36.07 -2.04
C THR A 39 -9.27 36.57 -0.94
N PRO A 40 -8.76 37.81 -1.01
CA PRO A 40 -8.00 38.41 0.08
C PRO A 40 -8.96 39.03 1.09
N THR A 41 -9.63 38.21 1.90
CA THR A 41 -10.33 38.72 3.08
C THR A 41 -9.40 38.62 4.28
N SER A 42 -8.63 39.70 4.46
CA SER A 42 -8.10 40.19 5.72
C SER A 42 -8.96 39.77 6.92
N LEU A 43 -8.35 39.09 7.89
CA LEU A 43 -8.59 39.23 9.34
C LEU A 43 -7.50 38.43 10.09
N ASN A 44 -6.27 38.96 10.10
CA ASN A 44 -5.24 38.56 11.08
C ASN A 44 -5.55 39.27 12.40
N VAL A 45 -6.30 38.65 13.31
CA VAL A 45 -6.65 39.25 14.61
C VAL A 45 -6.42 38.23 15.74
N PHE A 46 -5.19 38.20 16.27
CA PHE A 46 -4.68 37.32 17.34
C PHE A 46 -3.99 36.03 16.89
N GLY A 47 -2.83 36.20 16.23
CA GLY A 47 -1.83 35.15 16.17
C GLY A 47 -1.25 34.86 17.54
N LYS A 48 -1.74 33.82 18.22
CA LYS A 48 -0.97 33.15 19.27
C LYS A 48 0.26 32.54 18.59
N LYS A 49 1.43 33.18 18.72
CA LYS A 49 2.70 32.51 18.39
C LYS A 49 2.78 31.28 19.30
N LYS A 50 2.58 30.09 18.73
CA LYS A 50 2.88 28.81 19.38
C LYS A 50 4.31 28.90 19.93
N THR A 51 4.48 28.74 21.24
CA THR A 51 5.78 28.78 21.92
C THR A 51 6.70 27.72 21.32
N GLN A 52 8.02 27.95 21.26
CA GLN A 52 8.97 27.01 20.64
C GLN A 52 8.84 25.58 21.20
N ALA A 53 8.59 25.45 22.51
CA ALA A 53 8.30 24.17 23.16
C ALA A 53 7.05 23.44 22.62
N GLN A 54 6.00 24.17 22.22
CA GLN A 54 4.78 23.57 21.66
C GLN A 54 4.95 23.09 20.22
N LYS A 55 5.93 23.63 19.49
CA LYS A 55 6.29 23.16 18.15
C LYS A 55 7.13 21.90 18.22
N GLU A 56 8.10 21.85 19.12
CA GLU A 56 8.96 20.67 19.32
C GLU A 56 8.14 19.45 19.76
N GLU A 57 7.16 19.64 20.65
CA GLU A 57 6.27 18.57 21.08
C GLU A 57 5.35 18.10 19.93
N GLU A 58 4.86 19.02 19.09
CA GLU A 58 4.06 18.70 17.91
C GLU A 58 4.87 17.98 16.82
N GLU A 59 6.16 18.31 16.69
CA GLU A 59 7.10 17.63 15.78
C GLU A 59 7.46 16.22 16.27
N ALA A 60 7.64 16.03 17.59
CA ALA A 60 7.84 14.72 18.18
C ALA A 60 6.59 13.83 18.06
N LEU A 61 5.39 14.41 18.23
CA LEU A 61 4.12 13.74 17.96
C LEU A 61 3.95 13.43 16.48
N ALA A 62 4.30 14.36 15.58
CA ALA A 62 4.28 14.10 14.15
C ALA A 62 5.20 12.92 13.81
N ALA A 63 6.40 12.83 14.36
CA ALA A 63 7.31 11.71 14.14
C ALA A 63 6.74 10.36 14.59
N LYS A 64 5.85 10.35 15.59
CA LYS A 64 5.14 9.15 16.05
C LYS A 64 4.04 8.71 15.07
N TYR A 65 3.45 9.64 14.34
CA TYR A 65 2.35 9.39 13.43
C TYR A 65 2.81 9.15 12.00
N TRP A 66 1.97 8.45 11.23
CA TRP A 66 2.20 8.24 9.82
C TRP A 66 2.28 9.57 9.06
N GLN A 67 3.43 9.84 8.45
CA GLN A 67 3.71 11.07 7.69
C GLN A 67 3.17 11.05 6.26
N GLY A 68 2.82 9.87 5.76
CA GLY A 68 2.26 9.72 4.42
C GLY A 68 0.77 10.03 4.34
N GLU A 69 0.23 9.98 3.13
CA GLU A 69 -1.19 10.19 2.88
C GLU A 69 -2.02 8.96 3.28
N TRP A 70 -3.22 9.19 3.81
CA TRP A 70 -4.21 8.14 4.03
C TRP A 70 -5.24 8.18 2.91
N VAL A 71 -5.44 7.07 2.22
CA VAL A 71 -6.33 7.00 1.05
C VAL A 71 -7.45 6.00 1.28
N CYS A 72 -8.69 6.41 1.02
CA CYS A 72 -9.85 5.55 1.10
C CYS A 72 -9.85 4.52 -0.04
N LYS A 73 -9.90 3.22 0.29
CA LYS A 73 -9.93 2.13 -0.70
C LYS A 73 -11.17 2.14 -1.58
N ASP A 74 -12.32 2.61 -1.09
CA ASP A 74 -13.58 2.51 -1.85
C ASP A 74 -13.74 3.61 -2.90
N CYS A 75 -13.18 4.81 -2.65
CA CYS A 75 -13.43 5.98 -3.51
C CYS A 75 -12.16 6.78 -3.86
N GLY A 76 -11.01 6.43 -3.31
CA GLY A 76 -9.75 7.14 -3.58
C GLY A 76 -9.61 8.48 -2.87
N TYR A 77 -10.55 8.88 -2.01
CA TYR A 77 -10.44 10.13 -1.25
C TYR A 77 -9.19 10.15 -0.37
N ILE A 78 -8.38 11.19 -0.52
CA ILE A 78 -7.16 11.43 0.26
C ILE A 78 -7.54 12.23 1.51
N TYR A 79 -7.18 11.71 2.68
CA TYR A 79 -7.47 12.35 3.95
C TYR A 79 -6.70 13.67 4.09
N ASN A 80 -7.44 14.76 4.25
CA ASN A 80 -6.90 16.08 4.56
C ASN A 80 -7.20 16.45 6.02
N ARG A 81 -6.15 16.71 6.80
CA ARG A 81 -6.27 17.13 8.22
C ARG A 81 -7.10 18.41 8.38
N ALA A 82 -6.96 19.37 7.45
CA ALA A 82 -7.67 20.63 7.52
C ALA A 82 -9.19 20.45 7.40
N GLU A 83 -9.64 19.47 6.62
CA GLU A 83 -11.06 19.19 6.41
C GLU A 83 -11.63 18.24 7.47
N CYS A 84 -10.77 17.49 8.16
CA CYS A 84 -11.16 16.43 9.09
C CYS A 84 -10.66 16.71 10.51
N ALA A 85 -11.23 17.75 11.14
CA ALA A 85 -11.05 18.13 12.55
C ALA A 85 -9.62 18.52 12.98
N GLY A 86 -8.68 18.67 12.05
CA GLY A 86 -7.30 19.06 12.34
C GLY A 86 -6.47 17.97 13.05
N MET A 87 -7.02 16.77 13.25
CA MET A 87 -6.38 15.69 14.00
C MET A 87 -5.59 14.76 13.07
N TYR A 88 -4.69 13.96 13.65
CA TYR A 88 -4.07 12.88 12.90
C TYR A 88 -5.08 11.76 12.66
N PHE A 89 -4.97 11.08 11.51
CA PHE A 89 -5.90 10.00 11.14
C PHE A 89 -5.93 8.87 12.18
N GLU A 90 -4.81 8.62 12.85
CA GLU A 90 -4.68 7.58 13.89
C GLU A 90 -5.42 7.94 15.19
N GLU A 91 -5.58 9.23 15.49
CA GLU A 91 -6.32 9.75 16.66
C GLU A 91 -7.83 9.83 16.40
N GLN A 92 -8.22 9.90 15.13
CA GLN A 92 -9.61 10.03 14.73
C GLN A 92 -10.41 8.79 15.14
N GLY A 93 -11.46 8.89 15.97
CA GLY A 93 -12.22 7.74 16.52
C GLY A 93 -12.96 6.84 15.51
N ALA A 94 -13.50 5.71 15.99
CA ALA A 94 -14.21 4.71 15.17
C ALA A 94 -15.50 5.22 14.48
N GLY A 95 -16.00 6.38 14.89
CA GLY A 95 -17.13 7.08 14.27
C GLY A 95 -16.80 7.76 12.94
N PHE A 96 -15.53 7.88 12.56
CA PHE A 96 -15.17 8.58 11.32
C PHE A 96 -15.70 7.88 10.07
N ARG A 97 -16.19 8.72 9.14
CA ARG A 97 -16.77 8.35 7.87
C ARG A 97 -16.09 9.15 6.77
N CYS A 98 -15.75 8.49 5.67
CA CYS A 98 -15.23 9.16 4.49
C CYS A 98 -16.27 10.18 3.98
N PRO A 99 -15.89 11.45 3.72
CA PRO A 99 -16.82 12.48 3.27
C PRO A 99 -17.37 12.22 1.85
N GLN A 100 -16.64 11.47 1.01
CA GLN A 100 -17.06 11.18 -0.36
C GLN A 100 -17.96 9.94 -0.46
N CYS A 101 -17.62 8.86 0.25
CA CYS A 101 -18.30 7.57 0.09
C CYS A 101 -18.97 7.03 1.36
N SER A 102 -18.95 7.77 2.46
CA SER A 102 -19.44 7.35 3.79
C SER A 102 -18.80 6.05 4.33
N GLY A 103 -17.64 5.65 3.80
CA GLY A 103 -16.96 4.44 4.25
C GLY A 103 -16.38 4.54 5.66
N PRO A 104 -16.39 3.45 6.45
CA PRO A 104 -15.79 3.43 7.78
C PRO A 104 -14.26 3.61 7.71
N ARG A 105 -13.69 4.18 8.78
CA ARG A 105 -12.24 4.43 8.96
C ARG A 105 -11.34 3.24 8.58
N ARG A 106 -11.77 2.01 8.84
CA ARG A 106 -11.00 0.78 8.53
C ARG A 106 -10.68 0.56 7.05
N ARG A 107 -11.35 1.27 6.13
CA ARG A 107 -11.13 1.13 4.67
C ARG A 107 -10.04 2.06 4.13
N TYR A 108 -9.37 2.82 4.99
CA TYR A 108 -8.24 3.64 4.59
C TYR A 108 -6.94 2.85 4.61
N ALA A 109 -6.11 3.05 3.60
CA ALA A 109 -4.78 2.47 3.47
C ALA A 109 -3.70 3.57 3.59
N LYS A 110 -2.53 3.19 4.10
CA LYS A 110 -1.33 4.03 4.12
C LYS A 110 -0.76 4.09 2.70
N LYS A 111 -0.61 5.29 2.13
CA LYS A 111 0.02 5.49 0.82
C LYS A 111 1.50 5.80 1.02
N VAL A 112 2.37 4.93 0.49
CA VAL A 112 3.82 5.15 0.39
C VAL A 112 4.16 5.35 -1.09
N GLY A 113 4.35 6.60 -1.51
CA GLY A 113 4.63 6.92 -2.92
C GLY A 113 3.43 6.67 -3.87
N ASP A 114 3.72 6.28 -5.12
CA ASP A 114 2.71 6.11 -6.18
C ASP A 114 1.94 4.78 -6.12
N ARG A 115 2.27 3.87 -5.19
CA ARG A 115 1.55 2.60 -5.03
C ARG A 115 0.80 2.54 -3.70
N VAL A 116 -0.52 2.43 -3.81
CA VAL A 116 -1.43 2.20 -2.68
C VAL A 116 -1.48 0.69 -2.40
N GLY A 117 -0.67 0.21 -1.45
CA GLY A 117 -0.90 -1.04 -0.69
C GLY A 117 -1.16 -2.36 -1.43
N THR A 118 -0.76 -2.53 -2.70
CA THR A 118 -0.99 -3.81 -3.41
C THR A 118 0.18 -4.79 -3.34
N THR A 119 1.35 -4.40 -2.81
CA THR A 119 2.53 -5.29 -2.92
C THR A 119 3.51 -5.31 -1.75
N LEU A 120 3.32 -4.58 -0.65
CA LEU A 120 4.35 -4.50 0.42
C LEU A 120 3.85 -4.29 1.86
N ASP A 121 2.56 -4.47 2.15
CA ASP A 121 2.00 -4.35 3.52
C ASP A 121 1.97 -5.70 4.29
N GLY A 122 3.06 -6.46 4.25
CA GLY A 122 3.46 -7.35 5.35
C GLY A 122 2.55 -8.53 5.75
N GLY A 123 1.59 -8.94 4.92
CA GLY A 123 0.72 -10.10 5.22
C GLY A 123 1.07 -11.39 4.48
N ASP A 124 1.54 -11.29 3.23
CA ASP A 124 1.66 -12.45 2.33
C ASP A 124 3.04 -13.12 2.34
N ALA A 125 4.04 -12.57 3.03
CA ALA A 125 5.34 -13.21 3.17
C ALA A 125 5.27 -14.63 3.79
N PRO A 126 4.52 -14.87 4.89
CA PRO A 126 4.42 -16.22 5.45
C PRO A 126 3.71 -17.19 4.51
N ILE A 127 2.64 -16.79 3.80
CA ILE A 127 1.94 -17.71 2.90
C ILE A 127 2.84 -18.11 1.72
N LEU A 128 3.56 -17.15 1.13
CA LEU A 128 4.50 -17.44 0.05
C LEU A 128 5.65 -18.34 0.52
N LEU A 129 6.18 -18.11 1.72
CA LEU A 129 7.25 -18.92 2.28
C LEU A 129 6.82 -20.39 2.49
N PHE A 130 5.63 -20.62 3.07
CA PHE A 130 5.13 -21.98 3.27
C PHE A 130 4.76 -22.67 1.96
N SER A 131 4.16 -21.95 1.00
CA SER A 131 3.81 -22.52 -0.30
C SER A 131 5.04 -22.92 -1.11
N PHE A 132 6.01 -22.02 -1.29
CA PHE A 132 7.22 -22.34 -2.03
C PHE A 132 8.12 -23.33 -1.27
N GLY A 133 8.22 -23.19 0.05
CA GLY A 133 8.98 -24.12 0.89
C GLY A 133 8.45 -25.55 0.84
N GLY A 134 7.12 -25.72 0.94
CA GLY A 134 6.48 -27.04 0.83
C GLY A 134 6.63 -27.69 -0.54
N LEU A 135 6.55 -26.89 -1.61
CA LEU A 135 6.78 -27.38 -2.97
C LEU A 135 8.22 -27.86 -3.16
N ILE A 136 9.20 -27.05 -2.75
CA ILE A 136 10.63 -27.40 -2.84
C ILE A 136 10.92 -28.67 -2.03
N ALA A 137 10.43 -28.75 -0.78
CA ALA A 137 10.63 -29.91 0.07
C ALA A 137 10.10 -31.21 -0.58
N THR A 138 8.92 -31.13 -1.22
CA THR A 138 8.30 -32.28 -1.89
C THR A 138 9.13 -32.74 -3.09
N ILE A 139 9.64 -31.80 -3.90
CA ILE A 139 10.50 -32.10 -5.05
C ILE A 139 11.81 -32.75 -4.57
N VAL A 140 12.45 -32.18 -3.55
CA VAL A 140 13.70 -32.72 -2.98
C VAL A 140 13.51 -34.13 -2.44
N PHE A 141 12.44 -34.37 -1.69
CA PHE A 141 12.11 -35.70 -1.18
C PHE A 141 11.88 -36.71 -2.32
N GLY A 142 11.15 -36.32 -3.37
CA GLY A 142 10.92 -37.16 -4.54
C GLY A 142 12.22 -37.55 -5.26
N VAL A 143 13.14 -36.61 -5.46
CA VAL A 143 14.44 -36.89 -6.09
C VAL A 143 15.28 -37.82 -5.21
N TRP A 144 15.34 -37.54 -3.90
CA TRP A 144 16.09 -38.37 -2.94
C TRP A 144 15.57 -39.81 -2.91
N ALA A 145 14.24 -40.00 -2.84
CA ALA A 145 13.62 -41.31 -2.82
C ALA A 145 13.94 -42.12 -4.08
N VAL A 146 13.98 -41.48 -5.26
CA VAL A 146 14.30 -42.11 -6.54
C VAL A 146 15.78 -42.53 -6.68
N GLN A 147 16.66 -42.01 -5.84
CA GLN A 147 18.10 -42.33 -5.84
C GLN A 147 18.50 -43.30 -4.72
N ASN A 148 17.70 -43.43 -3.66
CA ASN A 148 18.01 -44.26 -2.48
C ASN A 148 17.09 -45.48 -2.33
N LEU A 149 16.09 -45.64 -3.20
CA LEU A 149 15.39 -46.91 -3.46
C LEU A 149 15.92 -47.55 -4.75
#